data_AF-A0AA84ZUJ0-F1
#
_entry.id   AF-A0AA84ZUJ0-F1
#
_cell.length_a   1.000
_cell.length_b   1.000
_cell.length_c   1.000
_cell.angle_alpha   90.00
_cell.angle_beta   90.00
_cell.angle_gamma   90.00
#
_symmetry.space_group_name_H-M   'P 1'
#
loop_
_entity.id
_entity.type
_entity.pdbx_description
1 polymer ?
#
loop_
_entity_poly.entity_id
_entity_poly.type
_entity_poly.pdbx_seq_one_letter_code
_entity_poly.pdbx_strand_id
1 'polypeptide(L)'
;MLLNKKKIFQQYTRSPLELPIFTTHAYYRMNENRIYVNSGLLQHPLYYENGSLASKFGALGWVISHEIMHGIGIRGVLFDSAGASLTGLSGFMLSSVIETKASCISDQYRLYEFTDYKALQSDTRDEILADIGGLKASYYTYKRLYEKYSNNVNLSLISDQSFFLSFAQSLCGHHSGTSLLIHSVVVPHVMERYRVFGALVNSKEFAHAYGCPVGSPMNPDKKCDIW
;
A
#
# COMPACT_ATOMS: atom_id res chain seq x y z
N MET A 1 6.23 38.44 41.28
CA MET A 1 6.78 37.98 39.98
C MET A 1 5.85 36.90 39.42
N LEU A 2 4.73 37.32 38.83
CA LEU A 2 3.71 36.42 38.27
C LEU A 2 4.17 36.00 36.87
N LEU A 3 4.74 34.80 36.76
CA LEU A 3 5.00 34.18 35.46
C LEU A 3 3.68 33.99 34.73
N ASN A 4 3.60 34.62 33.57
CA ASN A 4 2.43 34.76 32.72
C ASN A 4 2.00 33.38 32.17
N LYS A 5 1.13 32.66 32.90
CA LYS A 5 0.59 31.34 32.51
C LYS A 5 -0.13 31.33 31.15
N LYS A 6 -0.44 32.51 30.57
CA LYS A 6 -1.03 32.63 29.22
C LYS A 6 -0.06 32.29 28.08
N LYS A 7 1.27 32.25 28.30
CA LYS A 7 2.24 31.92 27.24
C LYS A 7 2.53 30.43 27.05
N ILE A 8 2.14 29.57 28.00
CA ILE A 8 2.43 28.12 27.93
C ILE A 8 1.38 27.36 27.09
N PHE A 9 0.18 27.92 26.90
CA PHE A 9 -0.89 27.27 26.14
C PHE A 9 -1.04 27.76 24.69
N GLN A 10 -0.22 28.71 24.22
CA GLN A 10 -0.31 29.29 22.88
C GLN A 10 0.61 28.65 21.83
N GLN A 11 1.36 27.59 22.18
CA GLN A 11 2.31 26.95 21.28
C GLN A 11 2.08 25.45 21.05
N TYR A 12 0.92 24.91 21.41
CA TYR A 12 0.42 23.70 20.75
C TYR A 12 -0.27 24.12 19.45
N THR A 13 0.52 24.49 18.45
CA THR A 13 0.11 24.28 17.06
C THR A 13 -0.38 22.84 17.00
N ARG A 14 -1.67 22.63 16.64
CA ARG A 14 -2.16 21.28 16.34
C ARG A 14 -1.10 20.61 15.48
N SER A 15 -0.68 19.41 15.88
CA SER A 15 0.27 18.62 15.09
C SER A 15 -0.21 18.65 13.63
N PRO A 16 0.67 18.88 12.64
CA PRO A 16 0.28 18.75 11.23
C PRO A 16 -0.28 17.35 10.92
N LEU A 17 -0.01 16.38 11.81
CA LEU A 17 -0.52 15.03 11.77
C LEU A 17 -1.95 14.94 12.31
N GLU A 18 -2.83 14.30 11.55
CA GLU A 18 -4.22 14.04 11.93
C GLU A 18 -4.35 13.13 13.16
N LEU A 19 -3.34 12.30 13.38
CA LEU A 19 -3.28 11.34 14.49
C LEU A 19 -2.00 11.53 15.31
N PRO A 20 -1.99 11.14 16.60
CA PRO A 20 -0.78 11.11 17.40
C PRO A 20 0.33 10.27 16.76
N ILE A 21 1.60 10.70 16.87
CA ILE A 21 2.76 10.02 16.24
C ILE A 21 2.94 8.55 16.63
N PHE A 22 2.38 8.14 17.77
CA PHE A 22 2.47 6.76 18.25
C PHE A 22 1.38 5.83 17.67
N THR A 23 0.43 6.34 16.88
CA THR A 23 -0.55 5.47 16.20
C THR A 23 0.10 4.71 15.06
N THR A 24 -0.37 3.50 14.80
CA THR A 24 0.07 2.65 13.70
C THR A 24 -0.64 3.06 12.40
N HIS A 25 -0.21 4.17 11.80
CA HIS A 25 -0.82 4.69 10.58
C HIS A 25 0.23 5.30 9.64
N ALA A 26 0.02 5.11 8.34
CA ALA A 26 0.68 5.86 7.29
C ALA A 26 -0.42 6.42 6.38
N TYR A 27 -0.15 7.56 5.76
CA TYR A 27 -1.07 8.15 4.80
C TYR A 27 -0.33 9.09 3.84
N TYR A 28 -0.79 9.13 2.60
CA TYR A 28 -0.43 10.16 1.63
C TYR A 28 -1.43 11.32 1.68
N ARG A 29 -0.89 12.54 1.69
CA ARG A 29 -1.65 13.77 1.64
C ARG A 29 -1.42 14.47 0.29
N MET A 30 -2.42 14.35 -0.58
CA MET A 30 -2.38 14.85 -1.97
C MET A 30 -2.06 16.35 -2.08
N ASN A 31 -2.73 17.20 -1.29
CA ASN A 31 -2.55 18.66 -1.36
C ASN A 31 -1.21 19.16 -0.78
N GLU A 32 -0.43 18.28 -0.16
CA GLU A 32 0.93 18.57 0.31
C GLU A 32 1.99 17.78 -0.46
N ASN A 33 1.56 16.88 -1.36
CA ASN A 33 2.39 15.89 -2.02
C ASN A 33 3.38 15.21 -1.04
N ARG A 34 2.85 14.73 0.09
CA ARG A 34 3.65 14.18 1.20
C ARG A 34 3.11 12.87 1.73
N ILE A 35 4.05 12.02 2.14
CA ILE A 35 3.76 10.81 2.89
C ILE A 35 4.08 11.07 4.35
N TYR A 36 3.16 10.66 5.21
CA TYR A 36 3.33 10.65 6.65
C TYR A 36 3.41 9.21 7.11
N VAL A 37 4.51 8.85 7.78
CA VAL A 37 4.71 7.53 8.40
C VAL A 37 4.84 7.77 9.90
N ASN A 38 3.85 7.32 10.68
CA ASN A 38 3.90 7.50 12.12
C ASN A 38 4.92 6.56 12.76
N SER A 39 5.58 7.01 13.83
CA SER A 39 6.57 6.22 14.55
C SER A 39 5.99 4.94 15.17
N GLY A 40 4.68 4.89 15.38
CA GLY A 40 3.99 3.66 15.79
C GLY A 40 4.14 2.49 14.82
N LEU A 41 4.47 2.73 13.54
CA LEU A 41 4.77 1.67 12.57
C LEU A 41 6.22 1.15 12.67
N LEU A 42 7.11 1.83 13.41
CA LEU A 42 8.52 1.48 13.52
C LEU A 42 8.77 0.40 14.59
N GLN A 43 7.98 -0.67 14.57
CA GLN A 43 8.04 -1.79 15.51
C GLN A 43 7.67 -3.11 14.84
N HIS A 44 7.94 -4.23 15.52
CA HIS A 44 7.56 -5.56 15.03
C HIS A 44 6.04 -5.67 14.77
N PRO A 45 5.62 -6.40 13.72
CA PRO A 45 6.42 -7.08 12.71
C PRO A 45 6.84 -6.17 11.53
N LEU A 46 6.39 -4.91 11.50
CA LEU A 46 6.57 -4.01 10.35
C LEU A 46 8.01 -3.53 10.17
N TYR A 47 8.70 -3.22 11.27
CA TYR A 47 10.08 -2.78 11.26
C TYR A 47 10.81 -3.16 12.54
N TYR A 48 12.07 -3.58 12.38
CA TYR A 48 13.00 -3.79 13.46
C TYR A 48 14.42 -3.67 12.92
N GLU A 49 15.32 -3.05 13.71
CA GLU A 49 16.64 -2.62 13.26
C GLU A 49 17.49 -3.78 12.70
N ASN A 50 17.45 -4.94 13.36
CA ASN A 50 18.20 -6.13 12.97
C ASN A 50 17.44 -7.04 11.99
N GLY A 51 16.34 -6.57 11.38
CA GLY A 51 15.61 -7.31 10.36
C GLY A 51 16.35 -7.43 9.04
N SER A 52 16.09 -8.52 8.32
CA SER A 52 16.60 -8.72 6.97
C SER A 52 16.02 -7.67 6.01
N LEU A 53 16.70 -7.43 4.88
CA LEU A 53 16.13 -6.56 3.84
C LEU A 53 14.77 -7.09 3.36
N ALA A 54 14.64 -8.41 3.23
CA ALA A 54 13.38 -9.04 2.86
C ALA A 54 12.25 -8.71 3.84
N SER A 55 12.48 -8.76 5.15
CA SER A 55 11.42 -8.44 6.13
C SER A 55 11.07 -6.96 6.19
N LYS A 56 12.09 -6.08 6.20
CA LYS A 56 11.88 -4.63 6.21
C LYS A 56 11.13 -4.12 4.99
N PHE A 57 11.48 -4.62 3.80
CA PHE A 57 10.83 -4.19 2.56
C PHE A 57 9.53 -4.95 2.28
N GLY A 58 9.42 -6.21 2.72
CA GLY A 58 8.16 -6.95 2.66
C GLY A 58 7.06 -6.29 3.48
N ALA A 59 7.40 -5.72 4.64
CA ALA A 59 6.42 -5.05 5.52
C ALA A 59 6.46 -3.51 5.40
N LEU A 60 7.29 -2.80 6.18
CA LEU A 60 7.29 -1.33 6.17
C LEU A 60 7.60 -0.73 4.80
N GLY A 61 8.50 -1.32 4.02
CA GLY A 61 8.80 -0.85 2.66
C GLY A 61 7.59 -0.92 1.73
N TRP A 62 6.75 -1.95 1.87
CA TRP A 62 5.47 -2.03 1.18
C TRP A 62 4.51 -0.93 1.65
N VAL A 63 4.36 -0.71 2.96
CA VAL A 63 3.51 0.39 3.50
C VAL A 63 3.93 1.74 2.94
N ILE A 64 5.23 2.05 2.95
CA ILE A 64 5.73 3.32 2.38
C ILE A 64 5.44 3.39 0.89
N SER A 65 5.65 2.30 0.17
CA SER A 65 5.42 2.25 -1.28
C SER A 65 3.93 2.36 -1.63
N HIS A 66 3.03 1.81 -0.81
CA HIS A 66 1.58 2.00 -0.91
C HIS A 66 1.22 3.48 -0.88
N GLU A 67 1.75 4.22 0.12
CA GLU A 67 1.51 5.65 0.21
C GLU A 67 2.13 6.44 -0.96
N ILE A 68 3.26 6.00 -1.51
CA ILE A 68 3.80 6.60 -2.75
C ILE A 68 2.82 6.41 -3.91
N MET A 69 2.23 5.23 -4.04
CA MET A 69 1.31 4.93 -5.14
C MET A 69 0.06 5.81 -5.11
N HIS A 70 -0.41 6.26 -3.95
CA HIS A 70 -1.53 7.21 -3.88
C HIS A 70 -1.26 8.54 -4.61
N GLY A 71 0.00 8.97 -4.73
CA GLY A 71 0.36 10.18 -5.48
C GLY A 71 0.22 10.04 -6.99
N ILE A 72 0.23 8.81 -7.51
CA ILE A 72 0.07 8.53 -8.94
C ILE A 72 -1.17 7.68 -9.23
N GLY A 73 -2.00 7.40 -8.23
CA GLY A 73 -3.26 6.65 -8.37
C GLY A 73 -4.36 7.44 -9.07
N ILE A 74 -5.57 6.89 -9.08
CA ILE A 74 -6.75 7.47 -9.73
C ILE A 74 -7.02 8.89 -9.23
N ARG A 75 -6.91 9.09 -7.91
CA ARG A 75 -7.11 10.39 -7.26
C ARG A 75 -5.84 11.23 -7.24
N GLY A 76 -4.69 10.59 -7.07
CA GLY A 76 -3.39 11.28 -7.03
C GLY A 76 -3.14 12.14 -8.25
N VAL A 77 -3.45 11.64 -9.45
CA VAL A 77 -3.27 12.39 -10.70
C VAL A 77 -4.20 13.58 -10.89
N LEU A 78 -5.16 13.80 -9.97
CA LEU A 78 -5.95 15.02 -9.91
C LEU A 78 -5.20 16.16 -9.21
N PHE A 79 -3.95 15.94 -8.79
CA PHE A 79 -3.09 16.92 -8.16
C PHE A 79 -1.75 16.98 -8.89
N ASP A 80 -1.18 18.18 -8.99
CA ASP A 80 0.17 18.36 -9.51
C ASP A 80 1.24 18.15 -8.42
N SER A 81 2.52 18.26 -8.80
CA SER A 81 3.64 18.10 -7.88
C SER A 81 3.69 19.13 -6.74
N ALA A 82 3.00 20.26 -6.89
CA ALA A 82 2.87 21.29 -5.86
C ALA A 82 1.65 21.06 -4.95
N GLY A 83 0.86 20.00 -5.19
CA GLY A 83 -0.36 19.69 -4.45
C GLY A 83 -1.56 20.54 -4.88
N ALA A 84 -1.47 21.26 -6.01
CA ALA A 84 -2.60 22.01 -6.54
C ALA A 84 -3.53 21.06 -7.32
N SER A 85 -4.84 21.21 -7.09
CA SER A 85 -5.83 20.40 -7.79
C SER A 85 -5.88 20.78 -9.27
N LEU A 86 -5.74 19.78 -10.14
CA LEU A 86 -5.91 19.87 -11.58
C LEU A 86 -7.40 19.79 -11.91
N THR A 87 -8.13 20.86 -11.59
CA THR A 87 -9.56 20.98 -11.90
C THR A 87 -9.73 21.31 -13.39
N GLY A 88 -10.12 20.32 -14.19
CA GLY A 88 -10.35 20.51 -15.62
C GLY A 88 -10.23 19.23 -16.44
N LEU A 89 -10.29 19.39 -17.76
CA LEU A 89 -10.25 18.27 -18.71
C LEU A 89 -8.98 17.44 -18.58
N SER A 90 -7.82 18.07 -18.32
CA SER A 90 -6.54 17.36 -18.19
C SER A 90 -6.51 16.39 -17.01
N GLY A 91 -6.94 16.83 -15.81
CA GLY A 91 -7.01 15.96 -14.62
C GLY A 91 -8.01 14.82 -14.82
N PHE A 92 -9.19 15.11 -15.36
CA PHE A 92 -10.19 14.08 -15.66
C PHE A 92 -9.68 13.03 -16.65
N MET A 93 -8.99 13.46 -17.72
CA MET A 93 -8.42 12.54 -18.71
C MET A 93 -7.35 11.63 -18.10
N LEU A 94 -6.46 12.16 -17.26
CA LEU A 94 -5.43 11.35 -16.58
C LEU A 94 -6.07 10.32 -15.64
N SER A 95 -7.02 10.75 -14.80
CA SER A 95 -7.74 9.88 -13.88
C SER A 95 -8.49 8.78 -14.64
N SER A 96 -9.18 9.12 -15.74
CA SER A 96 -9.90 8.17 -16.59
C SER A 96 -8.98 7.15 -17.28
N VAL A 97 -7.76 7.52 -17.67
CA VAL A 97 -6.78 6.57 -18.23
C VAL A 97 -6.37 5.54 -17.19
N ILE A 98 -6.09 5.96 -15.95
CA ILE A 98 -5.73 5.05 -14.86
C ILE A 98 -6.92 4.17 -14.49
N GLU A 99 -8.10 4.76 -14.33
CA GLU A 99 -9.36 4.06 -14.05
C GLU A 99 -9.64 2.96 -15.09
N THR A 100 -9.41 3.27 -16.37
CA THR A 100 -9.59 2.32 -17.49
C THR A 100 -8.59 1.17 -17.40
N LYS A 101 -7.30 1.45 -17.15
CA LYS A 101 -6.29 0.40 -16.94
C LYS A 101 -6.59 -0.46 -15.70
N ALA A 102 -7.14 0.16 -14.66
CA ALA A 102 -7.56 -0.47 -13.43
C ALA A 102 -8.86 -1.29 -13.53
N SER A 103 -9.55 -1.28 -14.68
CA SER A 103 -10.82 -2.02 -14.86
C SER A 103 -10.69 -3.53 -14.61
N CYS A 104 -9.51 -4.10 -14.86
CA CYS A 104 -9.26 -5.53 -14.58
C CYS A 104 -9.34 -5.86 -13.08
N ILE A 105 -9.13 -4.87 -12.19
CA ILE A 105 -9.28 -5.05 -10.73
C ILE A 105 -10.73 -5.39 -10.40
N SER A 106 -11.70 -4.74 -11.06
CA SER A 106 -13.12 -5.05 -10.85
C SER A 106 -13.44 -6.50 -11.22
N ASP A 107 -12.89 -6.98 -12.33
CA ASP A 107 -13.07 -8.37 -12.77
C ASP A 107 -12.42 -9.39 -11.84
N GLN A 108 -11.26 -9.05 -11.26
CA GLN A 108 -10.56 -9.91 -10.31
C GLN A 108 -11.28 -9.95 -8.96
N TYR A 109 -11.60 -8.79 -8.39
CA TYR A 109 -12.09 -8.69 -7.02
C TYR A 109 -13.58 -8.98 -6.88
N ARG A 110 -14.39 -8.94 -7.94
CA ARG A 110 -15.79 -9.42 -7.87
C ARG A 110 -15.91 -10.91 -7.55
N LEU A 111 -14.83 -11.68 -7.71
CA LEU A 111 -14.80 -13.12 -7.44
C LEU A 111 -14.54 -13.44 -5.96
N TYR A 112 -14.22 -12.42 -5.16
CA TYR A 112 -13.92 -12.55 -3.75
C TYR A 112 -15.16 -12.20 -2.90
N GLU A 113 -15.26 -12.77 -1.70
CA GLU A 113 -16.40 -12.53 -0.82
C GLU A 113 -16.36 -11.11 -0.25
N PHE A 114 -17.50 -10.42 -0.22
CA PHE A 114 -17.65 -9.06 0.34
C PHE A 114 -16.82 -7.97 -0.36
N THR A 115 -16.43 -8.21 -1.62
CA THR A 115 -15.69 -7.26 -2.45
C THR A 115 -16.42 -6.89 -3.73
N ASP A 116 -17.55 -7.53 -4.05
CA ASP A 116 -18.37 -7.27 -5.23
C ASP A 116 -18.76 -5.81 -5.38
N TYR A 117 -19.33 -5.20 -4.32
CA TYR A 117 -19.68 -3.79 -4.32
C TYR A 117 -18.45 -2.88 -4.24
N LYS A 118 -17.45 -3.26 -3.44
CA LYS A 118 -16.21 -2.49 -3.26
C LYS A 118 -15.41 -2.36 -4.54
N ALA A 119 -15.31 -3.42 -5.33
CA ALA A 119 -14.51 -3.45 -6.55
C ALA A 119 -15.04 -2.50 -7.64
N LEU A 120 -16.25 -1.95 -7.48
CA LEU A 120 -16.83 -0.91 -8.33
C LEU A 120 -16.52 0.51 -7.84
N GLN A 121 -16.17 0.68 -6.57
CA GLN A 121 -15.87 1.99 -5.98
C GLN A 121 -14.48 2.45 -6.40
N SER A 122 -14.36 3.72 -6.80
CA SER A 122 -13.09 4.29 -7.26
C SER A 122 -12.07 4.34 -6.11
N ASP A 123 -12.49 4.73 -4.90
CA ASP A 123 -11.62 4.75 -3.71
C ASP A 123 -11.04 3.37 -3.38
N THR A 124 -11.85 2.31 -3.38
CA THR A 124 -11.35 0.94 -3.15
C THR A 124 -10.41 0.50 -4.27
N ARG A 125 -10.70 0.83 -5.53
CA ARG A 125 -9.78 0.53 -6.64
C ARG A 125 -8.46 1.27 -6.46
N ASP A 126 -8.48 2.51 -6.01
CA ASP A 126 -7.28 3.30 -5.70
C ASP A 126 -6.43 2.63 -4.59
N GLU A 127 -7.06 2.09 -3.54
CA GLU A 127 -6.35 1.30 -2.52
C GLU A 127 -5.75 0.00 -3.07
N ILE A 128 -6.49 -0.74 -3.91
CA ILE A 128 -6.00 -1.98 -4.52
C ILE A 128 -4.84 -1.68 -5.49
N LEU A 129 -4.91 -0.58 -6.23
CA LEU A 129 -3.83 -0.10 -7.07
C LEU A 129 -2.57 0.19 -6.26
N ALA A 130 -2.75 0.84 -5.11
CA ALA A 130 -1.68 1.13 -4.19
C ALA A 130 -1.07 -0.16 -3.59
N ASP A 131 -1.89 -1.17 -3.27
CA ASP A 131 -1.41 -2.48 -2.83
C ASP A 131 -0.52 -3.16 -3.89
N ILE A 132 -1.02 -3.25 -5.14
CA ILE A 132 -0.33 -3.92 -6.26
C ILE A 132 0.95 -3.16 -6.64
N GLY A 133 0.85 -1.85 -6.86
CA GLY A 133 1.97 -1.00 -7.24
C GLY A 133 3.01 -0.88 -6.12
N GLY A 134 2.55 -0.76 -4.87
CA GLY A 134 3.39 -0.66 -3.70
C GLY A 134 4.20 -1.94 -3.47
N LEU A 135 3.58 -3.11 -3.67
CA LEU A 135 4.28 -4.40 -3.58
C LEU A 135 5.37 -4.51 -4.64
N LYS A 136 5.05 -4.15 -5.89
CA LYS A 136 5.99 -4.12 -7.02
C LYS A 136 7.17 -3.19 -6.71
N ALA A 137 6.90 -1.93 -6.36
CA ALA A 137 7.92 -0.93 -6.07
C ALA A 137 8.83 -1.33 -4.89
N SER A 138 8.24 -1.87 -3.81
CA SER A 138 9.00 -2.34 -2.66
C SER A 138 9.88 -3.55 -3.01
N TYR A 139 9.36 -4.51 -3.76
CA TYR A 139 10.13 -5.69 -4.19
C TYR A 139 11.33 -5.30 -5.04
N TYR A 140 11.14 -4.47 -6.08
CA TYR A 140 12.25 -4.03 -6.93
C TYR A 140 13.28 -3.19 -6.16
N THR A 141 12.84 -2.40 -5.16
CA THR A 141 13.76 -1.68 -4.27
C THR A 141 14.57 -2.64 -3.41
N TYR A 142 13.92 -3.65 -2.82
CA TYR A 142 14.58 -4.73 -2.09
C TYR A 142 15.63 -5.43 -2.96
N LYS A 143 15.29 -5.81 -4.20
CA LYS A 143 16.23 -6.50 -5.10
C LYS A 143 17.47 -5.66 -5.40
N ARG A 144 17.29 -4.38 -5.74
CA ARG A 144 18.39 -3.43 -5.99
C ARG A 144 19.30 -3.26 -4.77
N LEU A 145 18.73 -3.15 -3.58
CA LEU A 145 19.52 -3.01 -2.35
C LEU A 145 20.21 -4.31 -1.97
N TYR A 146 19.54 -5.45 -2.16
CA TYR A 146 20.14 -6.74 -1.91
C TYR A 146 21.36 -6.95 -2.80
N GLU A 147 21.24 -6.75 -4.12
CA GLU A 147 22.37 -6.85 -5.07
C GLU A 147 23.54 -5.94 -4.68
N LYS A 148 23.23 -4.69 -4.27
CA LYS A 148 24.23 -3.72 -3.82
C LYS A 148 24.97 -4.16 -2.56
N TYR A 149 24.30 -4.75 -1.58
CA TYR A 149 24.89 -5.11 -0.28
C TYR A 149 25.36 -6.56 -0.20
N SER A 150 24.92 -7.45 -1.10
CA SER A 150 25.33 -8.85 -1.14
C SER A 150 26.62 -9.10 -1.95
N ASN A 151 27.28 -8.05 -2.45
CA ASN A 151 28.41 -8.15 -3.37
C ASN A 151 28.10 -9.02 -4.61
N ASN A 152 26.90 -8.89 -5.17
CA ASN A 152 26.40 -9.71 -6.29
C ASN A 152 26.35 -11.23 -6.01
N VAL A 153 26.29 -11.66 -4.75
CA VAL A 153 25.95 -13.05 -4.43
C VAL A 153 24.52 -13.30 -4.91
N ASN A 154 24.33 -14.36 -5.71
CA ASN A 154 23.05 -14.74 -6.31
C ASN A 154 21.92 -14.71 -5.27
N LEU A 155 20.81 -14.06 -5.65
CA LEU A 155 19.59 -14.04 -4.85
C LEU A 155 19.07 -15.47 -4.67
N SER A 156 19.04 -15.93 -3.42
CA SER A 156 18.37 -17.17 -3.07
C SER A 156 16.86 -17.00 -3.18
N LEU A 157 16.17 -17.98 -3.79
CA LEU A 157 14.71 -18.08 -3.79
C LEU A 157 14.11 -17.94 -2.37
N ILE A 158 14.85 -18.39 -1.35
CA ILE A 158 14.45 -18.29 0.06
C ILE A 158 14.32 -16.82 0.50
N SER A 159 15.19 -15.94 0.01
CA SER A 159 15.14 -14.51 0.34
C SER A 159 13.92 -13.83 -0.29
N ASP A 160 13.59 -14.20 -1.53
CA ASP A 160 12.40 -13.68 -2.22
C ASP A 160 11.11 -14.21 -1.59
N GLN A 161 11.07 -15.49 -1.21
CA GLN A 161 9.96 -16.06 -0.42
C GLN A 161 9.79 -15.32 0.93
N SER A 162 10.90 -15.00 1.61
CA SER A 162 10.88 -14.27 2.88
C SER A 162 10.29 -12.86 2.73
N PHE A 163 10.51 -12.20 1.59
CA PHE A 163 9.91 -10.89 1.29
C PHE A 163 8.38 -11.00 1.22
N PHE A 164 7.86 -11.92 0.39
CA PHE A 164 6.42 -12.08 0.20
C PHE A 164 5.73 -12.62 1.44
N LEU A 165 6.41 -13.47 2.22
CA LEU A 165 5.92 -13.92 3.52
C LEU A 165 5.79 -12.76 4.51
N SER A 166 6.79 -11.88 4.55
CA SER A 166 6.76 -10.70 5.44
C SER A 166 5.65 -9.73 5.05
N PHE A 167 5.42 -9.54 3.74
CA PHE A 167 4.25 -8.81 3.22
C PHE A 167 2.94 -9.42 3.69
N ALA A 168 2.74 -10.72 3.46
CA ALA A 168 1.50 -11.41 3.85
C ALA A 168 1.27 -11.35 5.38
N GLN A 169 2.32 -11.52 6.17
CA GLN A 169 2.24 -11.48 7.64
C GLN A 169 1.95 -10.08 8.20
N SER A 170 2.39 -9.02 7.51
CA SER A 170 2.09 -7.63 7.91
C SER A 170 0.58 -7.31 7.87
N LEU A 171 -0.18 -8.12 7.11
CA LEU A 171 -1.61 -8.01 6.91
C LEU A 171 -2.39 -9.18 7.56
N CYS A 172 -1.77 -9.93 8.48
CA CYS A 172 -2.53 -10.95 9.22
C CYS A 172 -3.59 -10.27 10.11
N GLY A 173 -4.86 -10.44 9.76
CA GLY A 173 -6.00 -9.89 10.48
C GLY A 173 -7.26 -10.71 10.24
N HIS A 174 -8.24 -10.57 11.14
CA HIS A 174 -9.56 -11.19 11.00
C HIS A 174 -10.65 -10.29 11.57
N HIS A 175 -11.76 -10.20 10.83
CA HIS A 175 -12.95 -9.48 11.25
C HIS A 175 -14.11 -10.46 11.45
N SER A 176 -14.89 -10.26 12.52
CA SER A 176 -16.08 -11.05 12.81
C SER A 176 -17.30 -10.17 13.10
N GLY A 177 -18.49 -10.75 12.91
CA GLY A 177 -19.78 -10.12 13.21
C GLY A 177 -19.93 -8.73 12.59
N THR A 178 -20.34 -7.75 13.41
CA THR A 178 -20.59 -6.37 12.97
C THR A 178 -19.34 -5.69 12.42
N SER A 179 -18.13 -6.02 12.90
CA SER A 179 -16.90 -5.42 12.37
C SER A 179 -16.67 -5.79 10.90
N LEU A 180 -17.00 -7.03 10.51
CA LEU A 180 -16.90 -7.46 9.12
C LEU A 180 -17.85 -6.66 8.22
N LEU A 181 -19.08 -6.44 8.66
CA LEU A 181 -20.09 -5.67 7.92
C LEU A 181 -19.72 -4.18 7.82
N ILE A 182 -19.23 -3.58 8.90
CA ILE A 182 -18.77 -2.19 8.88
C ILE A 182 -17.57 -2.06 7.94
N HIS A 183 -16.59 -2.97 8.06
CA HIS A 183 -15.42 -2.95 7.20
C HIS A 183 -15.81 -3.12 5.73
N SER A 184 -16.74 -4.03 5.41
CA SER A 184 -17.15 -4.30 4.02
C SER A 184 -17.90 -3.14 3.35
N VAL A 185 -18.40 -2.17 4.12
CA VAL A 185 -19.18 -1.03 3.58
C VAL A 185 -18.44 0.29 3.71
N VAL A 186 -17.80 0.57 4.84
CA VAL A 186 -17.34 1.93 5.21
C VAL A 186 -15.87 2.15 4.87
N VAL A 187 -15.03 1.13 5.07
CA VAL A 187 -13.58 1.28 4.88
C VAL A 187 -13.25 1.18 3.38
N PRO A 188 -12.41 2.03 2.80
CA PRO A 188 -12.08 1.93 1.37
C PRO A 188 -11.30 0.65 1.05
N HIS A 189 -10.42 0.21 1.95
CA HIS A 189 -9.67 -1.03 1.82
C HIS A 189 -10.55 -2.28 1.77
N VAL A 190 -10.22 -3.23 0.91
CA VAL A 190 -10.74 -4.60 1.01
C VAL A 190 -10.17 -5.29 2.26
N MET A 191 -10.78 -6.40 2.68
CA MET A 191 -10.25 -7.19 3.79
C MET A 191 -8.79 -7.59 3.54
N GLU A 192 -8.02 -7.73 4.61
CA GLU A 192 -6.59 -7.94 4.58
C GLU A 192 -6.20 -9.17 3.75
N ARG A 193 -6.95 -10.27 3.85
CA ARG A 193 -6.74 -11.47 3.02
C ARG A 193 -6.76 -11.14 1.52
N TYR A 194 -7.63 -10.22 1.08
CA TYR A 194 -7.77 -9.83 -0.32
C TYR A 194 -6.79 -8.74 -0.74
N ARG A 195 -6.26 -7.96 0.20
CA ARG A 195 -5.07 -7.13 -0.04
C ARG A 195 -3.87 -8.02 -0.36
N VAL A 196 -3.63 -9.05 0.46
CA VAL A 196 -2.56 -10.03 0.25
C VAL A 196 -2.77 -10.81 -1.04
N PHE A 197 -3.89 -11.52 -1.17
CA PHE A 197 -4.13 -12.36 -2.35
C PHE A 197 -4.12 -11.53 -3.62
N GLY A 198 -4.87 -10.44 -3.68
CA GLY A 198 -5.01 -9.72 -4.93
C GLY A 198 -3.71 -9.03 -5.39
N ALA A 199 -2.84 -8.60 -4.47
CA ALA A 199 -1.51 -8.12 -4.82
C ALA A 199 -0.60 -9.26 -5.32
N LEU A 200 -0.55 -10.39 -4.61
CA LEU A 200 0.33 -11.52 -4.96
C LEU A 200 -0.05 -12.18 -6.29
N VAL A 201 -1.34 -12.34 -6.58
CA VAL A 201 -1.84 -12.94 -7.82
C VAL A 201 -1.38 -12.14 -9.04
N ASN A 202 -1.18 -10.83 -8.89
CA ASN A 202 -0.69 -9.93 -9.93
C ASN A 202 0.84 -9.81 -10.01
N SER A 203 1.59 -10.40 -9.08
CA SER A 203 3.06 -10.44 -9.14
C SER A 203 3.55 -11.67 -9.91
N LYS A 204 4.44 -11.44 -10.88
CA LYS A 204 5.16 -12.53 -11.58
C LYS A 204 6.32 -13.03 -10.74
N GLU A 205 6.91 -12.13 -9.96
CA GLU A 205 8.02 -12.36 -9.06
C GLU A 205 7.60 -13.28 -7.89
N PHE A 206 6.39 -13.11 -7.35
CA PHE A 206 5.82 -14.03 -6.38
C PHE A 206 5.64 -15.43 -6.97
N ALA A 207 5.00 -15.52 -8.14
CA ALA A 207 4.78 -16.80 -8.81
C ALA A 207 6.09 -17.53 -9.10
N HIS A 208 7.13 -16.80 -9.50
CA HIS A 208 8.47 -17.35 -9.69
C HIS A 208 9.11 -17.81 -8.37
N ALA A 209 9.06 -16.98 -7.32
CA ALA A 209 9.65 -17.30 -6.01
C ALA A 209 9.05 -18.55 -5.35
N TYR A 210 7.75 -18.81 -5.58
CA TYR A 210 7.04 -19.97 -5.04
C TYR A 210 6.82 -21.10 -6.06
N GLY A 211 7.34 -20.97 -7.29
CA GLY A 211 7.17 -21.98 -8.34
C GLY A 211 5.71 -22.25 -8.71
N CYS A 212 4.85 -21.24 -8.67
CA CYS A 212 3.42 -21.38 -8.95
C CYS A 212 3.20 -21.69 -10.45
N PRO A 213 2.57 -22.83 -10.82
CA PRO A 213 2.29 -23.16 -12.21
C PRO A 213 1.38 -22.12 -12.86
N VAL A 214 1.58 -21.86 -14.15
CA VAL A 214 0.69 -21.00 -14.94
C VAL A 214 -0.73 -21.58 -14.93
N GLY A 215 -1.74 -20.73 -14.70
CA GLY A 215 -3.14 -21.11 -14.55
C GLY A 215 -3.53 -21.56 -13.13
N SER A 216 -2.58 -21.68 -12.19
CA SER A 216 -2.91 -21.93 -10.78
C SER A 216 -3.61 -20.73 -10.14
N PRO A 217 -4.36 -20.91 -9.02
CA PRO A 217 -5.08 -19.81 -8.37
C PRO A 217 -4.23 -18.58 -8.03
N MET A 218 -2.93 -18.78 -7.77
CA MET A 218 -1.99 -17.71 -7.45
C MET A 218 -1.10 -17.28 -8.64
N ASN A 219 -1.31 -17.86 -9.83
CA ASN A 219 -0.61 -17.47 -11.04
C ASN A 219 -1.50 -17.60 -12.29
N PRO A 220 -2.56 -16.79 -12.41
CA PRO A 220 -3.42 -16.77 -13.57
C PRO A 220 -2.68 -16.23 -14.80
N ASP A 221 -3.16 -16.61 -16.00
CA ASP A 221 -2.60 -16.14 -17.28
C ASP A 221 -2.68 -14.63 -17.43
N LYS A 222 -3.79 -14.04 -16.96
CA LYS A 222 -4.05 -12.61 -17.00
C LYS A 222 -3.80 -12.02 -15.62
N LYS A 223 -2.84 -11.09 -15.55
CA LYS A 223 -2.53 -10.29 -14.36
C LYS A 223 -2.85 -8.83 -14.65
N CYS A 224 -3.37 -8.13 -13.67
CA CYS A 224 -3.48 -6.67 -13.69
C CYS A 224 -2.09 -6.05 -13.52
N ASP A 225 -1.63 -5.32 -14.53
CA ASP A 225 -0.39 -4.55 -14.49
C ASP A 225 -0.62 -3.17 -15.09
N ILE A 226 -0.27 -2.13 -14.36
CA ILE A 226 -0.68 -0.75 -14.65
C ILE A 226 0.51 0.18 -14.75
N TRP A 227 1.52 -0.04 -13.90
CA TRP A 227 2.77 0.74 -13.79
C TRP A 227 3.96 -0.01 -14.37
#